data_AF-A0A382QET7-F1
#
_entry.id   AF-A0A382QET7-F1
#
_cell.length_a   1.000
_cell.length_b   1.000
_cell.length_c   1.000
_cell.angle_alpha   90.00
_cell.angle_beta   90.00
_cell.angle_gamma   90.00
#
_symmetry.space_group_name_H-M   'P 1'
#
loop_
_entity.id
_entity.type
_entity.pdbx_description
1 polymer ?
#
loop_
_entity_poly.entity_id
_entity_poly.type
_entity_poly.pdbx_seq_one_letter_code
_entity_poly.pdbx_strand_id
1 'polypeptide(L)'
;WTDLLQAHPVNVERYRAVVTRLQTMGRLEEAIDLLREGTERLGSADPFSWQRAELLLSVGDWAGAVEAHRTFLRQEPHRRPLVENRIAALARADAVSGVEGGRAHRYRDALQAASAGVRGAEATMLTLLRAGCSLEIGDPQAGLRTLRDALDGDDAILQALFQFASRCEAAGHADVAARAYGLFASHARDSPYRARALLQQAEMLALAGNMDAAVALYVDLSAGADAESSEAMLRVAQLQLQTLHDPDAALATLATLERRVPVGELRRRMLGLRAGCRLQLDDLPGAAAEWRRLAADPEGRADSEFGLAELAFFEARFDSSAALLDSLVAREP
;
A
#
# COMPACT_ATOMS: atom_id res chain seq x y z
N TRP A 1 -30.59 17.72 35.04
CA TRP A 1 -30.02 17.50 33.69
C TRP A 1 -31.12 17.28 32.67
N THR A 2 -32.07 16.39 32.93
CA THR A 2 -33.25 16.13 32.09
C THR A 2 -33.98 17.41 31.71
N ASP A 3 -34.35 18.28 32.67
CA ASP A 3 -35.01 19.55 32.39
C ASP A 3 -34.19 20.49 31.48
N LEU A 4 -32.87 20.45 31.62
CA LEU A 4 -31.93 21.29 30.86
C LEU A 4 -31.71 20.78 29.42
N LEU A 5 -31.85 19.46 29.22
CA LEU A 5 -31.85 18.79 27.92
C LEU A 5 -33.21 18.88 27.22
N GLN A 6 -34.30 19.03 27.99
CA GLN A 6 -35.67 19.21 27.49
C GLN A 6 -35.94 20.62 26.94
N ALA A 7 -35.13 21.63 27.30
CA ALA A 7 -35.25 22.98 26.78
C ALA A 7 -35.10 23.07 25.25
N HIS A 8 -35.95 23.90 24.61
CA HIS A 8 -35.87 24.23 23.18
C HIS A 8 -35.11 25.56 22.96
N PRO A 9 -34.29 25.68 21.90
CA PRO A 9 -33.94 24.63 20.91
C PRO A 9 -32.99 23.56 21.49
N VAL A 10 -33.01 22.36 20.91
CA VAL A 10 -32.10 21.26 21.29
C VAL A 10 -30.66 21.71 21.08
N ASN A 11 -29.84 21.58 22.11
CA ASN A 11 -28.45 22.01 22.09
C ASN A 11 -27.51 20.79 22.13
N VAL A 12 -26.86 20.54 20.99
CA VAL A 12 -25.93 19.41 20.78
C VAL A 12 -24.81 19.38 21.84
N GLU A 13 -24.26 20.54 22.19
CA GLU A 13 -23.17 20.63 23.17
C GLU A 13 -23.62 20.28 24.59
N ARG A 14 -24.89 20.54 24.95
CA ARG A 14 -25.44 20.11 26.24
C ARG A 14 -25.56 18.59 26.32
N TYR A 15 -26.02 17.95 25.24
CA TYR A 15 -26.07 16.48 25.17
C TYR A 15 -24.66 15.90 25.30
N ARG A 16 -23.69 16.41 24.54
CA ARG A 16 -22.28 15.99 24.62
C ARG A 16 -21.72 16.13 26.03
N ALA A 17 -21.96 17.24 26.71
CA ALA A 17 -21.48 17.48 28.07
C ALA A 17 -22.06 16.48 29.08
N VAL A 18 -23.35 16.12 28.97
CA VAL A 18 -23.97 15.12 29.86
C VAL A 18 -23.46 13.72 29.54
N VAL A 19 -23.31 13.39 28.26
CA VAL A 19 -22.76 12.10 27.82
C VAL A 19 -21.34 11.90 28.32
N THR A 20 -20.47 12.91 28.25
CA THR A 20 -19.11 12.83 28.81
C THR A 20 -19.14 12.52 30.31
N ARG A 21 -20.07 13.10 31.07
CA ARG A 21 -20.23 12.79 32.50
C ARG A 21 -20.72 11.36 32.73
N LEU A 22 -21.66 10.89 31.92
CA LEU A 22 -22.14 9.50 31.98
C LEU A 22 -21.00 8.50 31.67
N GLN A 23 -20.16 8.82 30.68
CA GLN A 23 -18.96 8.04 30.36
C GLN A 23 -17.99 7.97 31.53
N THR A 24 -17.69 9.10 32.19
CA THR A 24 -16.78 9.12 33.35
C THR A 24 -17.34 8.34 34.55
N MET A 25 -18.67 8.20 34.63
CA MET A 25 -19.35 7.40 35.65
C MET A 25 -19.51 5.91 35.26
N GLY A 26 -19.03 5.49 34.08
CA GLY A 26 -19.20 4.13 33.57
C GLY A 26 -20.62 3.78 33.10
N ARG A 27 -21.52 4.76 33.01
CA ARG A 27 -22.94 4.59 32.64
C ARG A 27 -23.09 4.65 31.12
N LEU A 28 -22.45 3.70 30.42
CA LEU A 28 -22.33 3.74 28.96
C LEU A 28 -23.68 3.50 28.24
N GLU A 29 -24.52 2.61 28.75
CA GLU A 29 -25.85 2.34 28.17
C GLU A 29 -26.74 3.59 28.21
N GLU A 30 -26.77 4.27 29.35
CA GLU A 30 -27.53 5.53 29.49
C GLU A 30 -26.98 6.66 28.62
N ALA A 31 -25.66 6.68 28.42
CA ALA A 31 -25.03 7.61 27.49
C ALA A 31 -25.49 7.35 26.04
N ILE A 32 -25.59 6.07 25.64
CA ILE A 32 -26.10 5.67 24.33
C ILE A 32 -27.57 6.05 24.17
N ASP A 33 -28.40 5.77 25.18
CA ASP A 33 -29.82 6.09 25.19
C ASP A 33 -30.06 7.60 25.07
N LEU A 34 -29.29 8.40 25.80
CA LEU A 34 -29.38 9.84 25.75
C LEU A 34 -29.02 10.40 24.37
N LEU A 35 -28.00 9.84 23.70
CA LEU A 35 -27.66 10.24 22.33
C LEU A 35 -28.75 9.85 21.33
N ARG A 36 -29.38 8.68 21.50
CA ARG A 36 -30.51 8.24 20.67
C ARG A 36 -31.72 9.17 20.82
N GLU A 37 -32.11 9.51 22.06
CA GLU A 37 -33.18 10.48 22.33
C GLU A 37 -32.85 11.84 21.70
N GLY A 38 -31.60 12.29 21.82
CA GLY A 38 -31.12 13.51 21.19
C GLY A 38 -31.29 13.50 19.67
N THR A 39 -30.96 12.39 19.00
CA THR A 39 -31.16 12.22 17.55
C THR A 39 -32.64 12.29 17.19
N GLU A 40 -33.51 11.57 17.89
CA GLU A 40 -34.96 11.56 17.64
C GLU A 40 -35.58 12.96 17.73
N ARG A 41 -35.10 13.79 18.68
CA ARG A 41 -35.57 15.17 18.86
C ARG A 41 -35.02 16.17 17.84
N LEU A 42 -33.87 15.88 17.24
CA LEU A 42 -33.26 16.72 16.19
C LEU A 42 -33.77 16.37 14.78
N GLY A 43 -34.42 15.20 14.61
CA GLY A 43 -35.00 14.78 13.35
C GLY A 43 -33.96 14.22 12.37
N SER A 44 -33.85 14.81 11.17
CA SER A 44 -33.10 14.21 10.05
C SER A 44 -31.58 14.26 10.18
N ALA A 45 -31.03 15.12 11.03
CA ALA A 45 -29.61 15.19 11.31
C ALA A 45 -29.26 14.37 12.56
N ASP A 46 -28.31 13.44 12.44
CA ASP A 46 -27.78 12.68 13.59
C ASP A 46 -26.34 13.12 13.93
N PRO A 47 -26.17 14.29 14.59
CA PRO A 47 -24.84 14.83 14.94
C PRO A 47 -24.10 14.00 16.00
N PHE A 48 -24.76 12.97 16.52
CA PHE A 48 -24.26 12.09 17.57
C PHE A 48 -23.77 10.75 17.03
N SER A 49 -23.99 10.45 15.75
CA SER A 49 -23.67 9.17 15.10
C SER A 49 -22.24 8.69 15.39
N TRP A 50 -21.22 9.53 15.26
CA TRP A 50 -19.83 9.19 15.60
C TRP A 50 -19.65 8.85 17.09
N GLN A 51 -20.12 9.71 17.99
CA GLN A 51 -19.96 9.51 19.44
C GLN A 51 -20.72 8.27 19.91
N ARG A 52 -21.89 8.00 19.34
CA ARG A 52 -22.69 6.81 19.61
C ARG A 52 -21.97 5.55 19.13
N ALA A 53 -21.35 5.57 17.95
CA ALA A 53 -20.55 4.43 17.45
C ALA A 53 -19.42 4.07 18.43
N GLU A 54 -18.68 5.06 18.94
CA GLU A 54 -17.60 4.82 19.92
C GLU A 54 -18.08 4.21 21.23
N LEU A 55 -19.24 4.63 21.73
CA LEU A 55 -19.87 4.04 22.91
C LEU A 55 -20.32 2.60 22.65
N LEU A 56 -20.93 2.35 21.49
CA LEU A 56 -21.41 1.03 21.08
C LEU A 56 -20.26 0.03 20.93
N LEU A 57 -19.13 0.45 20.36
CA LEU A 57 -17.89 -0.33 20.34
C LEU A 57 -17.38 -0.66 21.75
N SER A 58 -17.55 0.26 22.71
CA SER A 58 -17.08 0.10 24.09
C SER A 58 -17.92 -0.91 24.88
N VAL A 59 -19.24 -0.97 24.65
CA VAL A 59 -20.13 -1.96 25.26
C VAL A 59 -20.20 -3.28 24.48
N GLY A 60 -19.56 -3.35 23.31
CA GLY A 60 -19.53 -4.55 22.48
C GLY A 60 -20.77 -4.76 21.60
N ASP A 61 -21.56 -3.72 21.37
CA ASP A 61 -22.65 -3.73 20.38
C ASP A 61 -22.09 -3.39 18.98
N TRP A 62 -21.55 -4.41 18.32
CA TRP A 62 -20.92 -4.28 17.00
C TRP A 62 -21.92 -3.90 15.90
N ALA A 63 -23.13 -4.45 15.95
CA ALA A 63 -24.17 -4.16 14.98
C ALA A 63 -24.62 -2.70 15.09
N GLY A 64 -24.91 -2.24 16.32
CA GLY A 64 -25.22 -0.84 16.58
C GLY A 64 -24.09 0.09 16.16
N ALA A 65 -22.83 -0.27 16.45
CA ALA A 65 -21.67 0.54 16.06
C ALA A 65 -21.56 0.68 14.54
N VAL A 66 -21.75 -0.40 13.77
CA VAL A 66 -21.77 -0.36 12.30
C VAL A 66 -22.90 0.54 11.80
N GLU A 67 -24.12 0.44 12.34
CA GLU A 67 -25.24 1.31 11.94
C GLU A 67 -24.99 2.79 12.25
N ALA A 68 -24.35 3.07 13.38
CA ALA A 68 -23.95 4.43 13.75
C ALA A 68 -22.86 4.97 12.81
N HIS A 69 -21.85 4.17 12.45
CA HIS A 69 -20.84 4.55 11.45
C HIS A 69 -21.44 4.69 10.04
N ARG A 70 -22.39 3.84 9.63
CA ARG A 70 -23.14 4.00 8.38
C ARG A 70 -23.87 5.33 8.32
N THR A 71 -24.55 5.69 9.41
CA THR A 71 -25.27 6.97 9.51
C THR A 71 -24.31 8.14 9.45
N PHE A 72 -23.18 8.06 10.16
CA PHE A 72 -22.12 9.05 10.11
C PHE A 72 -21.58 9.26 8.69
N LEU A 73 -21.25 8.18 7.97
CA LEU A 73 -20.68 8.27 6.63
C LEU A 73 -21.71 8.63 5.55
N ARG A 74 -23.01 8.37 5.76
CA ARG A 74 -24.06 8.93 4.88
C ARG A 74 -24.11 10.46 4.96
N GLN A 75 -23.83 11.04 6.13
CA GLN A 75 -23.80 12.49 6.33
C GLN A 75 -22.46 13.10 5.90
N GLU A 76 -21.35 12.41 6.17
CA GLU A 76 -20.00 12.89 5.91
C GLU A 76 -19.14 11.82 5.17
N PRO A 77 -19.40 11.51 3.88
CA PRO A 77 -18.70 10.45 3.16
C PRO A 77 -17.17 10.62 3.11
N HIS A 78 -16.70 11.87 3.06
CA HIS A 78 -15.28 12.23 3.05
C HIS A 78 -14.54 11.85 4.34
N ARG A 79 -15.27 11.49 5.42
CA ARG A 79 -14.70 11.03 6.69
C ARG A 79 -14.56 9.51 6.79
N ARG A 80 -14.71 8.77 5.69
CA ARG A 80 -14.38 7.33 5.65
C ARG A 80 -13.01 6.98 6.26
N PRO A 81 -11.92 7.74 6.01
CA PRO A 81 -10.62 7.45 6.62
C PRO A 81 -10.63 7.48 8.16
N LEU A 82 -11.54 8.24 8.78
CA LEU A 82 -11.67 8.27 10.24
C LEU A 82 -12.19 6.93 10.78
N VAL A 83 -13.18 6.33 10.10
CA VAL A 83 -13.71 5.01 10.46
C VAL A 83 -12.67 3.92 10.19
N GLU A 84 -11.95 4.00 9.06
CA GLU A 84 -10.85 3.07 8.74
C GLU A 84 -9.74 3.11 9.80
N ASN A 85 -9.32 4.30 10.22
CA ASN A 85 -8.33 4.47 11.29
C ASN A 85 -8.80 3.89 12.62
N ARG A 86 -10.10 3.99 12.91
CA ARG A 86 -10.68 3.42 14.11
C ARG A 86 -10.66 1.89 14.08
N ILE A 87 -11.02 1.29 12.94
CA ILE A 87 -10.93 -0.16 12.71
C ILE A 87 -9.49 -0.64 12.89
N ALA A 88 -8.53 0.06 12.29
CA ALA A 88 -7.11 -0.25 12.43
C ALA A 88 -6.64 -0.19 13.90
N ALA A 89 -7.14 0.79 14.68
CA ALA A 89 -6.85 0.88 16.10
C ALA A 89 -7.44 -0.28 16.91
N LEU A 90 -8.65 -0.76 16.57
CA LEU A 90 -9.23 -1.95 17.19
C LEU A 90 -8.38 -3.19 16.90
N ALA A 91 -8.00 -3.39 15.63
CA ALA A 91 -7.20 -4.54 15.22
C ALA A 91 -5.82 -4.56 15.89
N ARG A 92 -5.12 -3.42 15.96
CA ARG A 92 -3.84 -3.31 16.69
C ARG A 92 -3.98 -3.63 18.18
N ALA A 93 -5.04 -3.15 18.82
CA ALA A 93 -5.27 -3.45 20.23
C ALA A 93 -5.57 -4.93 20.47
N ASP A 94 -6.33 -5.57 19.59
CA ASP A 94 -6.60 -7.01 19.66
C ASP A 94 -5.31 -7.83 19.46
N ALA A 95 -4.46 -7.47 18.48
CA ALA A 95 -3.18 -8.10 18.24
C ALA A 95 -2.24 -8.07 19.47
N VAL A 96 -2.21 -6.95 20.21
CA VAL A 96 -1.44 -6.84 21.46
C VAL A 96 -2.00 -7.74 22.56
N SER A 97 -3.33 -7.90 22.63
CA SER A 97 -3.97 -8.74 23.64
C SER A 97 -3.90 -10.25 23.35
N GLY A 98 -3.62 -10.66 22.11
CA GLY A 98 -3.54 -12.07 21.71
C GLY A 98 -4.88 -12.82 21.71
N VAL A 99 -6.01 -12.11 21.76
CA VAL A 99 -7.35 -12.74 21.79
C VAL A 99 -7.80 -13.12 20.37
N GLU A 100 -7.87 -14.42 20.09
CA GLU A 100 -8.52 -14.93 18.88
C GLU A 100 -10.00 -14.51 18.84
N GLY A 101 -10.48 -14.06 17.67
CA GLY A 101 -11.85 -13.55 17.54
C GLY A 101 -12.10 -12.25 18.30
N GLY A 102 -11.07 -11.39 18.37
CA GLY A 102 -11.11 -10.07 18.99
C GLY A 102 -12.20 -9.13 18.44
N ARG A 103 -12.27 -7.93 19.00
CA ARG A 103 -13.28 -6.90 18.67
C ARG A 103 -13.33 -6.56 17.19
N ALA A 104 -12.19 -6.47 16.52
CA ALA A 104 -12.10 -6.18 15.09
C ALA A 104 -12.72 -7.30 14.22
N HIS A 105 -12.58 -8.57 14.63
CA HIS A 105 -13.25 -9.69 13.96
C HIS A 105 -14.77 -9.57 14.07
N ARG A 106 -15.29 -9.28 15.26
CA ARG A 106 -16.73 -9.10 15.49
C ARG A 106 -17.28 -7.91 14.73
N TYR A 107 -16.51 -6.83 14.62
CA TYR A 107 -16.86 -5.66 13.82
C TYR A 107 -16.91 -5.98 12.31
N ARG A 108 -15.95 -6.76 11.79
CA ARG A 108 -15.98 -7.27 10.40
C ARG A 108 -17.23 -8.09 10.13
N ASP A 109 -17.60 -8.99 11.03
CA ASP A 109 -18.77 -9.85 10.87
C ASP A 109 -20.07 -9.02 10.89
N ALA A 110 -20.12 -7.97 11.73
CA ALA A 110 -21.20 -6.99 11.73
C ALA A 110 -21.27 -6.19 10.41
N LEU A 111 -20.13 -5.77 9.83
CA LEU A 111 -20.09 -5.15 8.50
C LEU A 111 -20.63 -6.08 7.41
N GLN A 112 -20.29 -7.38 7.48
CA GLN A 112 -20.80 -8.37 6.54
C GLN A 112 -22.32 -8.52 6.65
N ALA A 113 -22.85 -8.62 7.88
CA ALA A 113 -24.29 -8.68 8.11
C ALA A 113 -25.01 -7.42 7.60
N ALA A 114 -24.45 -6.24 7.88
CA ALA A 114 -25.01 -4.95 7.45
C ALA A 114 -25.00 -4.76 5.93
N SER A 115 -24.14 -5.48 5.20
CA SER A 115 -24.06 -5.43 3.73
C SER A 115 -25.23 -6.16 3.05
N ALA A 116 -25.98 -7.01 3.77
CA ALA A 116 -27.07 -7.80 3.20
C ALA A 116 -28.22 -6.89 2.71
N GLY A 117 -28.50 -6.92 1.40
CA GLY A 117 -29.61 -6.18 0.79
C GLY A 117 -29.35 -4.69 0.54
N VAL A 118 -28.17 -4.18 0.89
CA VAL A 118 -27.77 -2.78 0.60
C VAL A 118 -27.30 -2.69 -0.86
N ARG A 119 -27.56 -1.55 -1.52
CA ARG A 119 -27.19 -1.30 -2.93
C ARG A 119 -26.57 0.08 -3.13
N GLY A 120 -25.91 0.27 -4.26
CA GLY A 120 -25.32 1.55 -4.66
C GLY A 120 -24.18 1.99 -3.75
N ALA A 121 -23.99 3.30 -3.60
CA ALA A 121 -22.85 3.89 -2.91
C ALA A 121 -22.66 3.40 -1.46
N GLU A 122 -23.75 3.06 -0.77
CA GLU A 122 -23.68 2.53 0.59
C GLU A 122 -23.12 1.09 0.61
N ALA A 123 -23.48 0.26 -0.38
CA ALA A 123 -22.92 -1.09 -0.51
C ALA A 123 -21.42 -1.03 -0.84
N THR A 124 -21.03 -0.10 -1.72
CA THR A 124 -19.63 0.19 -2.04
C THR A 124 -18.87 0.60 -0.77
N MET A 125 -19.39 1.56 0.00
CA MET A 125 -18.78 2.00 1.26
C MET A 125 -18.57 0.85 2.26
N LEU A 126 -19.60 0.03 2.50
CA LEU A 126 -19.51 -1.12 3.40
C LEU A 126 -18.51 -2.17 2.91
N THR A 127 -18.46 -2.41 1.60
CA THR A 127 -17.48 -3.30 0.96
C THR A 127 -16.06 -2.82 1.21
N LEU A 128 -15.79 -1.51 1.04
CA LEU A 128 -14.47 -0.93 1.27
C LEU A 128 -14.05 -1.01 2.74
N LEU A 129 -14.96 -0.70 3.67
CA LEU A 129 -14.71 -0.83 5.11
C LEU A 129 -14.44 -2.29 5.49
N ARG A 130 -15.21 -3.24 4.95
CA ARG A 130 -15.03 -4.67 5.22
C ARG A 130 -13.69 -5.17 4.68
N ALA A 131 -13.32 -4.80 3.46
CA ALA A 131 -12.03 -5.16 2.89
C ALA A 131 -10.86 -4.60 3.70
N GLY A 132 -10.93 -3.32 4.07
CA GLY A 132 -9.93 -2.68 4.93
C GLY A 132 -9.84 -3.35 6.30
N CYS A 133 -10.97 -3.70 6.92
CA CYS A 133 -11.01 -4.40 8.19
C CYS A 133 -10.35 -5.78 8.10
N SER A 134 -10.62 -6.56 7.04
CA SER A 134 -10.00 -7.86 6.81
C SER A 134 -8.48 -7.77 6.69
N LEU A 135 -7.95 -6.73 6.04
CA LEU A 135 -6.51 -6.49 5.98
C LEU A 135 -5.92 -6.19 7.37
N GLU A 136 -6.56 -5.31 8.14
CA GLU A 136 -6.06 -4.91 9.47
C GLU A 136 -6.03 -6.05 10.48
N ILE A 137 -6.92 -7.03 10.37
CA ILE A 137 -6.92 -8.23 11.22
C ILE A 137 -6.01 -9.36 10.71
N GLY A 138 -5.25 -9.13 9.63
CA GLY A 138 -4.32 -10.11 9.07
C GLY A 138 -4.94 -11.15 8.12
N ASP A 139 -6.15 -10.90 7.59
CA ASP A 139 -6.78 -11.72 6.54
C ASP A 139 -6.95 -10.93 5.22
N PRO A 140 -5.84 -10.59 4.55
CA PRO A 140 -5.87 -9.87 3.29
C PRO A 140 -6.56 -10.67 2.17
N GLN A 141 -6.61 -12.00 2.27
CA GLN A 141 -7.29 -12.89 1.31
C GLN A 141 -8.82 -12.70 1.34
N ALA A 142 -9.43 -12.60 2.52
CA ALA A 142 -10.85 -12.26 2.63
C ALA A 142 -11.14 -10.82 2.16
N GLY A 143 -10.21 -9.89 2.40
CA GLY A 143 -10.29 -8.52 1.90
C GLY A 143 -10.32 -8.46 0.37
N LEU A 144 -9.38 -9.14 -0.30
CA LEU A 144 -9.34 -9.20 -1.76
C LEU A 144 -10.58 -9.88 -2.35
N ARG A 145 -11.05 -10.99 -1.76
CA ARG A 145 -12.31 -11.64 -2.19
C ARG A 145 -13.49 -10.69 -2.11
N THR A 146 -13.59 -9.93 -1.02
CA THR A 146 -14.64 -8.91 -0.84
C THR A 146 -14.64 -7.87 -1.96
N LEU A 147 -13.47 -7.33 -2.32
CA LEU A 147 -13.37 -6.34 -3.39
C LEU A 147 -13.69 -6.94 -4.75
N ARG A 148 -13.14 -8.13 -5.04
CA ARG A 148 -13.37 -8.83 -6.30
C ARG A 148 -14.85 -9.11 -6.54
N ASP A 149 -15.54 -9.64 -5.54
CA ASP A 149 -16.94 -10.05 -5.68
C ASP A 149 -17.90 -8.86 -5.85
N ALA A 150 -17.43 -7.65 -5.57
CA ALA A 150 -18.19 -6.40 -5.71
C ALA A 150 -17.69 -5.51 -6.87
N LEU A 151 -16.70 -5.95 -7.64
CA LEU A 151 -16.01 -5.13 -8.65
C LEU A 151 -16.88 -4.77 -9.86
N ASP A 152 -17.91 -5.57 -10.18
CA ASP A 152 -18.68 -5.47 -11.43
C ASP A 152 -19.18 -4.05 -11.74
N GLY A 153 -18.42 -3.32 -12.57
CA GLY A 153 -18.72 -1.96 -13.01
C GLY A 153 -18.57 -0.86 -11.95
N ASP A 154 -17.99 -1.14 -10.78
CA ASP A 154 -17.80 -0.15 -9.71
C ASP A 154 -16.39 0.46 -9.75
N ASP A 155 -16.29 1.67 -10.32
CA ASP A 155 -15.05 2.42 -10.43
C ASP A 155 -14.41 2.75 -9.07
N ALA A 156 -15.20 2.93 -8.01
CA ALA A 156 -14.68 3.23 -6.69
C ALA A 156 -14.00 1.98 -6.09
N ILE A 157 -14.55 0.79 -6.34
CA ILE A 157 -13.90 -0.48 -5.96
C ILE A 157 -12.65 -0.71 -6.80
N LEU A 158 -12.70 -0.42 -8.10
CA LEU A 158 -11.53 -0.50 -8.97
C LEU A 158 -10.39 0.40 -8.45
N GLN A 159 -10.65 1.66 -8.13
CA GLN A 159 -9.64 2.56 -7.55
C GLN A 159 -9.13 2.06 -6.20
N ALA A 160 -10.01 1.50 -5.37
CA ALA A 160 -9.63 0.95 -4.07
C ALA A 160 -8.76 -0.30 -4.18
N LEU A 161 -8.86 -1.10 -5.26
CA LEU A 161 -8.00 -2.27 -5.46
C LEU A 161 -6.51 -1.91 -5.50
N PHE A 162 -6.15 -0.81 -6.16
CA PHE A 162 -4.76 -0.36 -6.20
C PHE A 162 -4.25 0.05 -4.81
N GLN A 163 -5.06 0.80 -4.06
CA GLN A 163 -4.74 1.19 -2.68
C GLN A 163 -4.65 -0.02 -1.74
N PHE A 164 -5.55 -1.00 -1.92
CA PHE A 164 -5.54 -2.25 -1.17
C PHE A 164 -4.29 -3.07 -1.46
N ALA A 165 -3.87 -3.16 -2.73
CA ALA A 165 -2.66 -3.85 -3.15
C ALA A 165 -1.41 -3.22 -2.49
N SER A 166 -1.28 -1.90 -2.55
CA SER A 166 -0.17 -1.16 -1.94
C SER A 166 -0.12 -1.33 -0.40
N ARG A 167 -1.28 -1.41 0.27
CA ARG A 167 -1.31 -1.72 1.72
C ARG A 167 -0.94 -3.17 2.01
N CYS A 168 -1.31 -4.12 1.16
CA CYS A 168 -0.89 -5.53 1.29
C CYS A 168 0.63 -5.66 1.14
N GLU A 169 1.22 -4.95 0.17
CA GLU A 169 2.67 -4.86 -0.04
C GLU A 169 3.37 -4.32 1.20
N ALA A 170 2.92 -3.16 1.74
CA ALA A 170 3.50 -2.57 2.95
C ALA A 170 3.38 -3.48 4.19
N ALA A 171 2.38 -4.35 4.23
CA ALA A 171 2.18 -5.34 5.28
C ALA A 171 2.95 -6.67 5.04
N GLY A 172 3.71 -6.79 3.95
CA GLY A 172 4.48 -8.00 3.61
C GLY A 172 3.67 -9.13 2.99
N HIS A 173 2.43 -8.87 2.54
CA HIS A 173 1.55 -9.86 1.91
C HIS A 173 1.71 -9.89 0.38
N ALA A 174 2.93 -10.24 -0.09
CA ALA A 174 3.31 -10.19 -1.50
C ALA A 174 2.34 -10.95 -2.43
N ASP A 175 1.95 -12.18 -2.09
CA ASP A 175 1.00 -12.97 -2.89
C ASP A 175 -0.35 -12.28 -3.11
N VAL A 176 -0.89 -11.64 -2.06
CA VAL A 176 -2.18 -10.95 -2.16
C VAL A 176 -2.03 -9.63 -2.91
N ALA A 177 -0.94 -8.90 -2.66
CA ALA A 177 -0.63 -7.68 -3.38
C ALA A 177 -0.52 -7.94 -4.90
N ALA A 178 0.22 -8.96 -5.32
CA ALA A 178 0.34 -9.38 -6.72
C ALA A 178 -1.03 -9.63 -7.36
N ARG A 179 -1.90 -10.40 -6.69
CA ARG A 179 -3.26 -10.70 -7.19
C ARG A 179 -4.15 -9.46 -7.24
N ALA A 180 -4.04 -8.56 -6.28
CA ALA A 180 -4.81 -7.32 -6.24
C ALA A 180 -4.38 -6.35 -7.38
N TYR A 181 -3.07 -6.16 -7.59
CA TYR A 181 -2.54 -5.39 -8.71
C TYR A 181 -2.96 -5.98 -10.06
N GLY A 182 -2.91 -7.31 -10.23
CA GLY A 182 -3.37 -7.97 -11.45
C GLY A 182 -4.87 -7.86 -11.69
N LEU A 183 -5.68 -7.91 -10.62
CA LEU A 183 -7.12 -7.68 -10.71
C LEU A 183 -7.42 -6.23 -11.14
N PHE A 184 -6.70 -5.25 -10.60
CA PHE A 184 -6.78 -3.87 -11.06
C PHE A 184 -6.41 -3.73 -12.52
N ALA A 185 -5.24 -4.24 -12.95
CA ALA A 185 -4.73 -4.06 -14.30
C ALA A 185 -5.57 -4.76 -15.38
N SER A 186 -6.28 -5.83 -15.05
CA SER A 186 -7.18 -6.53 -15.97
C SER A 186 -8.49 -5.76 -16.25
N HIS A 187 -8.96 -4.99 -15.27
CA HIS A 187 -10.20 -4.20 -15.36
C HIS A 187 -9.94 -2.75 -15.79
N ALA A 188 -8.82 -2.17 -15.37
CA ALA A 188 -8.43 -0.79 -15.67
C ALA A 188 -7.63 -0.69 -16.98
N ARG A 189 -8.16 -1.20 -18.11
CA ARG A 189 -7.42 -1.31 -19.38
C ARG A 189 -6.87 0.02 -19.91
N ASP A 190 -7.65 1.08 -19.77
CA ASP A 190 -7.33 2.42 -20.27
C ASP A 190 -6.76 3.34 -19.18
N SER A 191 -6.49 2.80 -17.98
CA SER A 191 -5.98 3.60 -16.86
C SER A 191 -4.49 3.93 -17.04
N PRO A 192 -4.06 5.17 -16.77
CA PRO A 192 -2.64 5.52 -16.76
C PRO A 192 -1.85 4.74 -15.70
N TYR A 193 -2.53 4.20 -14.69
CA TYR A 193 -1.91 3.40 -13.63
C TYR A 193 -1.76 1.92 -13.99
N ARG A 194 -2.22 1.47 -15.17
CA ARG A 194 -2.19 0.05 -15.56
C ARG A 194 -0.76 -0.48 -15.67
N ALA A 195 0.11 0.22 -16.40
CA ALA A 195 1.50 -0.20 -16.57
C ALA A 195 2.22 -0.28 -15.21
N ARG A 196 1.99 0.73 -14.35
CA ARG A 196 2.50 0.74 -12.98
C ARG A 196 1.97 -0.44 -12.15
N ALA A 197 0.69 -0.75 -12.23
CA ALA A 197 0.12 -1.89 -11.51
C ALA A 197 0.71 -3.23 -11.98
N LEU A 198 0.91 -3.42 -13.28
CA LEU A 198 1.56 -4.63 -13.81
C LEU A 198 3.03 -4.72 -13.37
N LEU A 199 3.76 -3.60 -13.34
CA LEU A 199 5.14 -3.55 -12.85
C LEU A 199 5.21 -3.96 -11.37
N GLN A 200 4.31 -3.40 -10.55
CA GLN A 200 4.21 -3.76 -9.12
C GLN A 200 3.75 -5.21 -8.92
N GLN A 201 2.85 -5.72 -9.77
CA GLN A 201 2.47 -7.13 -9.76
C GLN A 201 3.69 -8.03 -10.01
N ALA A 202 4.54 -7.71 -11.00
CA ALA A 202 5.73 -8.49 -11.31
C ALA A 202 6.71 -8.52 -10.14
N GLU A 203 6.91 -7.37 -9.48
CA GLU A 203 7.76 -7.24 -8.30
C GLU A 203 7.24 -8.08 -7.13
N MET A 204 5.93 -8.02 -6.86
CA MET A 204 5.30 -8.83 -5.83
C MET A 204 5.34 -10.34 -6.14
N LEU A 205 5.21 -10.74 -7.40
CA LEU A 205 5.38 -12.14 -7.83
C LEU A 205 6.81 -12.64 -7.57
N ALA A 206 7.81 -11.81 -7.86
CA ALA A 206 9.20 -12.14 -7.57
C ALA A 206 9.44 -12.29 -6.07
N LEU A 207 8.93 -11.36 -5.24
CA LEU A 207 9.04 -11.45 -3.78
C LEU A 207 8.34 -12.69 -3.20
N ALA A 208 7.24 -13.12 -3.81
CA ALA A 208 6.54 -14.37 -3.46
C ALA A 208 7.25 -15.65 -3.95
N GLY A 209 8.38 -15.53 -4.65
CA GLY A 209 9.12 -16.66 -5.21
C GLY A 209 8.58 -17.20 -6.54
N ASN A 210 7.57 -16.56 -7.13
CA ASN A 210 7.03 -16.93 -8.44
C ASN A 210 7.78 -16.23 -9.57
N MET A 211 9.05 -16.63 -9.75
CA MET A 211 9.98 -15.98 -10.68
C MET A 211 9.54 -16.11 -12.14
N ASP A 212 9.03 -17.26 -12.57
CA ASP A 212 8.61 -17.47 -13.96
C ASP A 212 7.49 -16.50 -14.36
N ALA A 213 6.49 -16.32 -13.49
CA ALA A 213 5.41 -15.38 -13.73
C ALA A 213 5.89 -13.92 -13.69
N ALA A 214 6.82 -13.59 -12.80
CA ALA A 214 7.42 -12.26 -12.72
C ALA A 214 8.19 -11.92 -14.01
N VAL A 215 9.05 -12.84 -14.49
CA VAL A 215 9.82 -12.68 -15.73
C VAL A 215 8.89 -12.51 -16.92
N ALA A 216 7.87 -13.36 -17.07
CA ALA A 216 6.91 -13.25 -18.16
C ALA A 216 6.25 -11.86 -18.18
N LEU A 217 5.85 -11.35 -17.01
CA LEU A 217 5.19 -10.05 -16.90
C LEU A 217 6.14 -8.89 -17.19
N TYR A 218 7.38 -8.94 -16.73
CA TYR A 218 8.39 -7.94 -17.08
C TYR A 218 8.72 -7.94 -18.57
N VAL A 219 8.81 -9.10 -19.21
CA VAL A 219 9.02 -9.23 -20.65
C VAL A 219 7.85 -8.61 -21.43
N ASP A 220 6.61 -8.90 -21.05
CA ASP A 220 5.44 -8.31 -21.68
C ASP A 220 5.43 -6.77 -21.55
N LEU A 221 5.80 -6.24 -20.38
CA LEU A 221 5.89 -4.79 -20.15
C LEU A 221 7.03 -4.13 -20.92
N SER A 222 8.15 -4.83 -21.11
CA SER A 222 9.35 -4.28 -21.78
C SER A 222 9.12 -3.86 -23.25
N ALA A 223 8.03 -4.35 -23.85
CA ALA A 223 7.67 -4.05 -25.24
C ALA A 223 7.16 -2.61 -25.43
N GLY A 224 6.73 -1.92 -24.37
CA GLY A 224 6.24 -0.55 -24.45
C GLY A 224 7.34 0.51 -24.56
N ALA A 225 6.91 1.78 -24.58
CA ALA A 225 7.78 2.95 -24.74
C ALA A 225 7.69 3.95 -23.56
N ASP A 226 6.96 3.61 -22.51
CA ASP A 226 6.80 4.44 -21.32
C ASP A 226 7.92 4.21 -20.28
N ALA A 227 7.87 4.98 -19.19
CA ALA A 227 8.84 4.89 -18.11
C ALA A 227 8.79 3.51 -17.43
N GLU A 228 7.59 2.97 -17.24
CA GLU A 228 7.34 1.65 -16.66
C GLU A 228 7.94 0.53 -17.51
N SER A 229 7.86 0.64 -18.85
CA SER A 229 8.50 -0.31 -19.78
C SER A 229 10.03 -0.29 -19.64
N SER A 230 10.59 0.90 -19.43
CA SER A 230 12.04 1.08 -19.25
C SER A 230 12.51 0.51 -17.91
N GLU A 231 11.74 0.69 -16.84
CA GLU A 231 11.99 0.05 -15.54
C GLU A 231 11.84 -1.48 -15.66
N ALA A 232 10.82 -1.99 -16.36
CA ALA A 232 10.64 -3.42 -16.58
C ALA A 232 11.84 -4.04 -17.31
N MET A 233 12.38 -3.38 -18.34
CA MET A 233 13.61 -3.82 -19.03
C MET A 233 14.81 -3.91 -18.08
N LEU A 234 14.97 -2.92 -17.20
CA LEU A 234 16.05 -2.95 -16.21
C LEU A 234 15.89 -4.14 -15.25
N ARG A 235 14.66 -4.45 -14.83
CA ARG A 235 14.36 -5.62 -13.99
C ARG A 235 14.59 -6.95 -14.71
N VAL A 236 14.24 -7.07 -16.00
CA VAL A 236 14.59 -8.25 -16.81
C VAL A 236 16.10 -8.48 -16.82
N ALA A 237 16.89 -7.43 -17.11
CA ALA A 237 18.34 -7.54 -17.12
C ALA A 237 18.91 -7.93 -15.75
N GLN A 238 18.35 -7.39 -14.66
CA GLN A 238 18.75 -7.75 -13.30
C GLN A 238 18.48 -9.23 -13.01
N LEU A 239 17.32 -9.76 -13.41
CA LEU A 239 16.97 -11.17 -13.25
C LEU A 239 17.86 -12.09 -14.09
N GLN A 240 18.15 -11.70 -15.33
CA GLN A 240 19.09 -12.42 -16.21
C GLN A 240 20.47 -12.53 -15.56
N LEU A 241 20.98 -11.45 -14.99
CA LEU A 241 22.28 -11.44 -14.33
C LEU A 241 22.29 -12.25 -13.01
N GLN A 242 21.34 -11.97 -12.11
CA GLN A 242 21.39 -12.45 -10.73
C GLN A 242 20.80 -13.85 -10.55
N THR A 243 19.74 -14.17 -11.29
CA THR A 243 19.00 -15.43 -11.13
C THR A 243 19.37 -16.45 -12.19
N LEU A 244 19.47 -16.02 -13.45
CA LEU A 244 19.79 -16.90 -14.57
C LEU A 244 21.30 -17.05 -14.81
N HIS A 245 22.12 -16.21 -14.16
CA HIS A 245 23.57 -16.14 -14.35
C HIS A 245 23.97 -16.00 -15.83
N ASP A 246 23.19 -15.22 -16.58
CA ASP A 246 23.38 -14.96 -18.01
C ASP A 246 23.71 -13.46 -18.23
N PRO A 247 24.98 -13.07 -18.00
CA PRO A 247 25.42 -11.68 -18.17
C PRO A 247 25.37 -11.21 -19.64
N ASP A 248 25.48 -12.11 -20.61
CA ASP A 248 25.38 -11.78 -22.04
C ASP A 248 23.95 -11.36 -22.41
N ALA A 249 22.94 -12.13 -21.98
CA ALA A 249 21.55 -11.77 -22.18
C ALA A 249 21.19 -10.45 -21.46
N ALA A 250 21.71 -10.26 -20.24
CA ALA A 250 21.54 -9.01 -19.49
C ALA A 250 22.12 -7.80 -20.26
N LEU A 251 23.34 -7.92 -20.81
CA LEU A 251 23.94 -6.87 -21.63
C LEU A 251 23.14 -6.55 -22.89
N ALA A 252 22.60 -7.57 -23.57
CA ALA A 252 21.77 -7.39 -24.75
C ALA A 252 20.48 -6.61 -24.43
N THR A 253 19.83 -6.93 -23.31
CA THR A 253 18.66 -6.20 -22.80
C THR A 253 19.02 -4.74 -22.49
N LEU A 254 20.13 -4.50 -21.77
CA LEU A 254 20.57 -3.17 -21.37
C LEU A 254 21.02 -2.30 -22.55
N ALA A 255 21.60 -2.89 -23.61
CA ALA A 255 21.93 -2.16 -24.84
C ALA A 255 20.68 -1.70 -25.60
N THR A 256 19.55 -2.40 -25.45
CA THR A 256 18.27 -1.95 -25.99
C THR A 256 17.67 -0.83 -25.14
N LEU A 257 17.76 -0.94 -23.82
CA LEU A 257 17.31 0.09 -22.88
C LEU A 257 18.07 1.41 -23.04
N GLU A 258 19.40 1.37 -23.24
CA GLU A 258 20.25 2.57 -23.37
C GLU A 258 19.78 3.55 -24.45
N ARG A 259 19.16 3.04 -25.53
CA ARG A 259 18.64 3.85 -26.63
C ARG A 259 17.38 4.64 -26.25
N ARG A 260 16.73 4.30 -25.13
CA ARG A 260 15.43 4.84 -24.70
C ARG A 260 15.54 5.73 -23.46
N VAL A 261 16.57 5.55 -22.63
CA VAL A 261 16.63 6.16 -21.30
C VAL A 261 17.34 7.52 -21.33
N PRO A 262 16.68 8.61 -20.87
CA PRO A 262 17.33 9.91 -20.71
C PRO A 262 18.35 9.91 -19.57
N VAL A 263 19.11 10.99 -19.40
CA VAL A 263 20.01 11.17 -18.24
C VAL A 263 19.18 11.16 -16.94
N GLY A 264 19.68 10.50 -15.90
CA GLY A 264 19.03 10.42 -14.58
C GLY A 264 19.24 9.07 -13.89
N GLU A 265 18.47 8.82 -12.84
CA GLU A 265 18.59 7.64 -11.96
C GLU A 265 18.54 6.31 -12.72
N LEU A 266 17.60 6.15 -13.66
CA LEU A 266 17.46 4.92 -14.43
C LEU A 266 18.70 4.64 -15.28
N ARG A 267 19.32 5.69 -15.85
CA ARG A 267 20.57 5.55 -16.60
C ARG A 267 21.73 5.15 -15.70
N ARG A 268 21.80 5.70 -14.49
CA ARG A 268 22.83 5.35 -13.51
C ARG A 268 22.73 3.88 -13.12
N ARG A 269 21.53 3.42 -12.73
CA ARG A 269 21.25 2.01 -12.39
C ARG A 269 21.59 1.08 -13.57
N MET A 270 21.22 1.46 -14.80
CA MET A 270 21.57 0.71 -16.01
C MET A 270 23.09 0.62 -16.22
N LEU A 271 23.84 1.73 -16.08
CA LEU A 271 25.30 1.73 -16.25
C LEU A 271 26.00 0.86 -15.20
N GLY A 272 25.59 0.97 -13.94
CA GLY A 272 26.10 0.11 -12.87
C GLY A 272 25.84 -1.38 -13.15
N LEU A 273 24.63 -1.73 -13.59
CA LEU A 273 24.30 -3.11 -13.93
C LEU A 273 25.11 -3.62 -15.15
N ARG A 274 25.33 -2.80 -16.18
CA ARG A 274 26.20 -3.15 -17.31
C ARG A 274 27.64 -3.39 -16.88
N ALA A 275 28.17 -2.54 -16.00
CA ALA A 275 29.51 -2.71 -15.48
C ALA A 275 29.63 -4.04 -14.70
N GLY A 276 28.63 -4.37 -13.88
CA GLY A 276 28.53 -5.67 -13.20
C GLY A 276 28.47 -6.86 -14.15
N CYS A 277 27.71 -6.78 -15.25
CA CYS A 277 27.68 -7.84 -16.27
C CYS A 277 29.06 -8.05 -16.90
N ARG A 278 29.76 -6.97 -17.25
CA ARG A 278 31.10 -7.03 -17.86
C ARG A 278 32.15 -7.58 -16.89
N LEU A 279 32.06 -7.24 -15.60
CA LEU A 279 32.90 -7.83 -14.56
C LEU A 279 32.74 -9.36 -14.50
N GLN A 280 31.51 -9.87 -14.53
CA GLN A 280 31.27 -11.32 -14.54
C GLN A 280 31.78 -12.03 -15.80
N LEU A 281 31.87 -11.29 -16.91
CA LEU A 281 32.44 -11.76 -18.18
C LEU A 281 33.96 -11.57 -18.30
N ASP A 282 34.63 -11.10 -17.23
CA ASP A 282 36.07 -10.76 -17.21
C ASP A 282 36.47 -9.67 -18.24
N ASP A 283 35.52 -8.85 -18.69
CA ASP A 283 35.76 -7.68 -19.52
C ASP A 283 36.05 -6.45 -18.65
N LEU A 284 37.20 -6.47 -17.98
CA LEU A 284 37.67 -5.39 -17.10
C LEU A 284 37.77 -4.04 -17.84
N PRO A 285 38.30 -3.96 -19.08
CA PRO A 285 38.36 -2.70 -19.81
C PRO A 285 36.98 -2.12 -20.11
N GLY A 286 36.03 -2.96 -20.51
CA GLY A 286 34.65 -2.54 -20.74
C GLY A 286 33.94 -2.13 -19.46
N ALA A 287 34.10 -2.87 -18.37
CA ALA A 287 33.56 -2.49 -17.06
C ALA A 287 34.09 -1.12 -16.61
N ALA A 288 35.39 -0.87 -16.76
CA ALA A 288 36.00 0.41 -16.45
C ALA A 288 35.42 1.55 -17.31
N ALA A 289 35.08 1.28 -18.57
CA ALA A 289 34.46 2.27 -19.44
C ALA A 289 33.05 2.64 -18.94
N GLU A 290 32.23 1.67 -18.54
CA GLU A 290 30.88 1.96 -18.01
C GLU A 290 30.93 2.74 -16.69
N TRP A 291 31.85 2.40 -15.77
CA TRP A 291 32.02 3.17 -14.53
C TRP A 291 32.47 4.61 -14.80
N ARG A 292 33.39 4.84 -15.74
CA ARG A 292 33.79 6.21 -16.12
C ARG A 292 32.63 7.00 -16.72
N ARG A 293 31.73 6.35 -17.46
CA ARG A 293 30.50 6.99 -17.95
C ARG A 293 29.56 7.35 -16.80
N LEU A 294 29.50 6.54 -15.75
CA LEU A 294 28.73 6.84 -14.54
C LEU A 294 29.32 8.04 -13.77
N ALA A 295 30.65 8.18 -13.70
CA ALA A 295 31.32 9.32 -13.05
C ALA A 295 30.99 10.69 -13.67
N ALA A 296 30.50 10.71 -14.91
CA ALA A 296 30.08 11.94 -15.58
C ALA A 296 28.79 12.53 -14.98
N ASP A 297 27.99 11.72 -14.28
CA ASP A 297 26.85 12.15 -13.49
C ASP A 297 27.32 12.41 -12.04
N PRO A 298 27.15 13.63 -11.49
CA PRO A 298 27.53 13.93 -10.10
C PRO A 298 26.92 12.98 -9.08
N GLU A 299 25.66 12.55 -9.28
CA GLU A 299 24.96 11.63 -8.39
C GLU A 299 25.42 10.18 -8.54
N GLY A 300 26.15 9.84 -9.62
CA GLY A 300 26.73 8.52 -9.85
C GLY A 300 28.21 8.41 -9.44
N ARG A 301 28.80 9.50 -8.92
CA ARG A 301 30.24 9.55 -8.64
C ARG A 301 30.67 8.56 -7.54
N ALA A 302 29.89 8.44 -6.47
CA ALA A 302 30.18 7.51 -5.37
C ALA A 302 30.22 6.06 -5.86
N ASP A 303 29.14 5.62 -6.53
CA ASP A 303 29.03 4.28 -7.14
C ASP A 303 30.16 4.01 -8.15
N SER A 304 30.51 5.02 -8.96
CA SER A 304 31.59 4.92 -9.93
C SER A 304 32.96 4.74 -9.27
N GLU A 305 33.27 5.50 -8.23
CA GLU A 305 34.54 5.40 -7.52
C GLU A 305 34.67 4.06 -6.80
N PHE A 306 33.58 3.58 -6.19
CA PHE A 306 33.54 2.24 -5.62
C PHE A 306 33.79 1.16 -6.68
N GLY A 307 33.07 1.20 -7.81
CA GLY A 307 33.25 0.24 -8.91
C GLY A 307 34.64 0.28 -9.55
N LEU A 308 35.26 1.47 -9.66
CA LEU A 308 36.64 1.61 -10.12
C LEU A 308 37.66 1.09 -9.09
N ALA A 309 37.38 1.21 -7.80
CA ALA A 309 38.22 0.65 -6.75
C ALA A 309 38.18 -0.88 -6.76
N GLU A 310 37.00 -1.47 -6.96
CA GLU A 310 36.79 -2.91 -7.11
C GLU A 310 37.55 -3.44 -8.34
N LEU A 311 37.48 -2.75 -9.49
CA LEU A 311 38.29 -3.08 -10.66
C LEU A 311 39.80 -3.01 -10.39
N ALA A 312 40.27 -1.96 -9.73
CA ALA A 312 41.67 -1.84 -9.38
C ALA A 312 42.12 -2.98 -8.46
N PHE A 313 41.25 -3.47 -7.58
CA PHE A 313 41.51 -4.65 -6.76
C PHE A 313 41.64 -5.92 -7.61
N PHE A 314 40.71 -6.17 -8.54
CA PHE A 314 40.80 -7.32 -9.45
C PHE A 314 42.04 -7.30 -10.36
N GLU A 315 42.52 -6.12 -10.72
CA GLU A 315 43.76 -5.93 -11.49
C GLU A 315 45.03 -5.93 -10.61
N ALA A 316 44.93 -6.25 -9.32
CA ALA A 316 46.01 -6.21 -8.33
C ALA A 316 46.71 -4.84 -8.17
N ARG A 317 46.01 -3.75 -8.49
CA ARG A 317 46.44 -2.36 -8.30
C ARG A 317 45.97 -1.81 -6.95
N PHE A 318 46.43 -2.44 -5.86
CA PHE A 318 45.93 -2.19 -4.50
C PHE A 318 46.09 -0.73 -4.04
N ASP A 319 47.18 -0.06 -4.40
CA ASP A 319 47.39 1.36 -4.04
C ASP A 319 46.32 2.26 -4.67
N SER A 320 45.93 1.95 -5.91
CA SER A 320 44.87 2.70 -6.61
C SER A 320 43.49 2.39 -6.02
N SER A 321 43.24 1.14 -5.64
CA SER A 321 42.01 0.73 -4.97
C SER A 321 41.85 1.44 -3.62
N ALA A 322 42.90 1.43 -2.79
CA ALA A 322 42.92 2.10 -1.49
C ALA A 322 42.69 3.62 -1.62
N ALA A 323 43.39 4.29 -2.54
CA ALA A 323 43.22 5.73 -2.74
C ALA A 323 41.78 6.12 -3.15
N LEU A 324 41.11 5.29 -3.95
CA LEU A 324 39.72 5.52 -4.35
C LEU A 324 38.75 5.31 -3.18
N LEU A 325 38.94 4.26 -2.37
CA LEU A 325 38.12 4.01 -1.19
C LEU A 325 38.33 5.07 -0.10
N ASP A 326 39.57 5.50 0.15
CA ASP A 326 39.88 6.56 1.11
C ASP A 326 39.22 7.89 0.70
N SER A 327 39.24 8.22 -0.60
CA SER A 327 38.53 9.37 -1.17
C SER A 327 37.01 9.28 -0.98
N LEU A 328 36.45 8.08 -1.14
CA LEU A 328 35.03 7.84 -0.94
C LEU A 328 34.62 8.05 0.52
N VAL A 329 35.30 7.37 1.46
CA VAL A 329 35.05 7.48 2.91
C VAL A 329 35.24 8.90 3.43
N ALA A 330 36.22 9.64 2.91
CA ALA A 330 36.44 11.03 3.33
C ALA A 330 35.28 11.98 2.95
N ARG A 331 34.49 11.66 1.91
CA ARG A 331 33.35 12.47 1.46
C ARG A 331 32.01 11.97 2.01
N GLU A 332 31.88 10.66 2.16
CA GLU A 332 30.68 9.97 2.64
C GLU A 332 31.07 8.95 3.73
N PRO A 333 31.21 9.39 5.00
CA PRO A 333 31.76 8.58 6.09
C PRO A 333 30.82 7.50 6.64
#